data_AF-A0A924FEB2-F1
#
_entry.id   AF-A0A924FEB2-F1
#
_cell.length_a   1.000
_cell.length_b   1.000
_cell.length_c   1.000
_cell.angle_alpha   90.00
_cell.angle_beta   90.00
_cell.angle_gamma   90.00
#
_symmetry.space_group_name_H-M   'P 1'
#
loop_
_entity.id
_entity.type
_entity.pdbx_description
1 polymer ?
#
loop_
_entity_poly.entity_id
_entity_poly.type
_entity_poly.pdbx_seq_one_letter_code
_entity_poly.pdbx_strand_id
1 'polypeptide(L)' 'MTLKQIPLHHIHQQLGAKIMPFAGYEMPVRYSSDLDEHHAVRNAV' A
#
# COMPACT_ATOMS: atom_id res chain seq x y z
N MET A 1 0.10 -15.89 14.53
CA MET A 1 1.20 -15.69 13.56
C MET A 1 1.32 -14.19 13.31
N THR A 2 2.46 -13.59 13.59
CA THR A 2 2.70 -12.16 13.34
C THR A 2 2.97 -11.93 11.85
N LEU A 3 2.36 -10.92 11.26
CA LEU A 3 2.61 -10.53 9.87
C LEU A 3 3.99 -9.87 9.79
N LYS A 4 4.70 -10.11 8.69
CA LYS A 4 6.01 -9.53 8.44
C LYS A 4 5.87 -8.12 7.89
N GLN A 5 6.63 -7.17 8.40
CA GLN A 5 6.68 -5.82 7.86
C GLN A 5 7.65 -5.74 6.69
N ILE A 6 7.28 -4.97 5.68
CA ILE A 6 8.16 -4.63 4.56
C ILE A 6 9.13 -3.51 4.96
N PRO A 7 10.31 -3.39 4.32
CA PRO A 7 11.32 -2.39 4.69
C PRO A 7 10.81 -0.94 4.71
N LEU A 8 9.86 -0.61 3.83
CA LEU A 8 9.27 0.73 3.70
C LEU A 8 7.95 0.88 4.47
N HIS A 9 7.63 -0.02 5.40
CA HIS A 9 6.35 -0.03 6.12
C HIS A 9 6.03 1.31 6.79
N HIS A 10 7.02 1.95 7.43
CA HIS A 10 6.81 3.26 8.07
C HIS A 10 6.43 4.35 7.06
N ILE A 11 6.98 4.31 5.84
CA ILE A 11 6.70 5.31 4.79
C ILE A 11 5.27 5.16 4.34
N HIS A 12 4.83 3.92 4.10
CA HIS A 12 3.46 3.64 3.70
C HIS A 12 2.46 4.10 4.78
N GLN A 13 2.77 3.87 6.06
CA GLN A 13 1.95 4.39 7.15
C GLN A 13 1.89 5.92 7.18
N GLN A 14 3.04 6.59 7.02
CA GLN A 14 3.10 8.06 6.99
C GLN A 14 2.34 8.65 5.80
N LEU A 15 2.33 7.97 4.65
CA LEU A 15 1.58 8.34 3.46
C LEU A 15 0.08 8.01 3.55
N GLY A 16 -0.40 7.46 4.67
CA GLY A 16 -1.81 7.14 4.88
C GLY A 16 -2.27 5.87 4.14
N ALA A 17 -1.35 4.97 3.80
CA ALA A 17 -1.69 3.72 3.14
C ALA A 17 -2.59 2.84 4.02
N LYS A 18 -3.57 2.21 3.38
CA LYS A 18 -4.36 1.12 3.93
C LYS A 18 -3.54 -0.17 3.88
N ILE A 19 -2.95 -0.49 5.02
CA ILE A 19 -2.16 -1.71 5.21
C ILE A 19 -3.08 -2.91 5.45
N MET A 20 -2.87 -4.00 4.73
CA MET A 20 -3.63 -5.25 4.86
C MET A 20 -2.69 -6.47 4.85
N PRO A 21 -3.09 -7.60 5.46
CA PRO A 21 -2.36 -8.86 5.35
C PRO A 21 -2.42 -9.39 3.92
N PHE A 22 -1.27 -9.59 3.30
CA PHE A 22 -1.14 -10.24 2.01
C PHE A 22 0.09 -11.13 1.98
N ALA A 23 -0.09 -12.41 1.64
CA ALA A 23 0.99 -13.41 1.57
C ALA A 23 1.89 -13.49 2.82
N GLY A 24 1.35 -13.21 4.01
CA GLY A 24 2.09 -13.21 5.28
C GLY A 24 2.84 -11.90 5.59
N TYR A 25 2.63 -10.84 4.81
CA TYR A 25 3.20 -9.51 5.01
C TYR A 25 2.13 -8.44 5.22
N GLU A 26 2.53 -7.35 5.88
CA GLU A 26 1.78 -6.10 5.97
C GLU A 26 2.03 -5.26 4.72
N MET A 27 1.07 -5.25 3.80
CA MET A 27 1.21 -4.63 2.47
C MET A 27 0.28 -3.43 2.29
N PRO A 28 0.73 -2.34 1.65
CA PRO A 28 -0.11 -1.19 1.32
C PRO A 28 -0.98 -1.49 0.10
N VAL A 29 -2.29 -1.66 0.30
CA VAL A 29 -3.22 -2.02 -0.79
C VAL A 29 -3.80 -0.80 -1.49
N ARG A 30 -3.94 0.32 -0.78
CA ARG A 30 -4.52 1.57 -1.31
C ARG A 30 -4.00 2.75 -0.49
N TYR A 31 -3.80 3.90 -1.10
CA TYR A 31 -3.49 5.18 -0.46
C TYR A 31 -4.65 6.17 -0.57
N SER A 32 -5.22 6.30 -1.77
CA SER A 32 -6.29 7.25 -2.06
C SER A 32 -7.56 6.52 -2.50
N SER A 33 -7.65 6.15 -3.77
CA SER A 33 -8.69 5.29 -4.32
C SER A 33 -8.11 4.35 -5.37
N ASP A 34 -8.71 3.17 -5.55
CA ASP A 34 -8.25 2.24 -6.59
C ASP A 34 -8.35 2.87 -7.98
N LEU A 35 -9.36 3.72 -8.21
CA LEU A 35 -9.59 4.35 -9.49
C LEU A 35 -8.54 5.44 -9.76
N ASP A 36 -8.25 6.28 -8.76
CA ASP A 36 -7.25 7.35 -8.90
C ASP A 36 -5.86 6.78 -9.05
N GLU A 37 -5.50 5.74 -8.29
CA GLU A 37 -4.23 5.04 -8.43
C GLU A 37 -4.11 4.33 -9.78
N HIS A 38 -5.19 3.71 -10.26
CA HIS A 38 -5.22 3.13 -11.60
C HIS A 38 -5.06 4.19 -12.70
N HIS A 39 -5.78 5.30 -12.57
CA HIS A 39 -5.69 6.42 -13.52
C HIS A 39 -4.31 7.08 -13.49
N ALA A 40 -3.68 7.20 -12.33
CA ALA A 40 -2.32 7.72 -12.20
C ALA A 40 -1.34 6.84 -13.00
N VAL A 41 -1.38 5.52 -12.84
CA VAL A 41 -0.51 4.61 -13.61
C VAL A 41 -0.81 4.63 -15.11
N ARG A 42 -2.07 4.81 -15.51
CA ARG A 42 -2.48 4.76 -16.92
C ARG A 42 -2.26 6.08 -17.66
N ASN A 43 -2.45 7.20 -16.99
CA ASN A 43 -2.50 8.52 -17.61
C ASN A 43 -1.36 9.44 -17.12
N ALA A 44 -0.59 9.00 -16.12
CA ALA A 44 0.56 9.68 -15.56
C ALA A 44 1.70 8.67 -15.31
N VAL A 45 2.56 8.94 -14.32
CA VAL A 45 3.74 8.11 -13.95
C VAL A 45 3.33 6.89 -13.13
#